data_AF-A0A7W0VJH7-F1
#
_entry.id   AF-A0A7W0VJH7-F1
#
_cell.length_a   1.000
_cell.length_b   1.000
_cell.length_c   1.000
_cell.angle_alpha   90.00
_cell.angle_beta   90.00
_cell.angle_gamma   90.00
#
_symmetry.space_group_name_H-M   'P 1'
#
loop_
_entity.id
_entity.type
_entity.pdbx_description
1 polymer ?
#
loop_
_entity_poly.entity_id
_entity_poly.type
_entity_poly.pdbx_seq_one_letter_code
_entity_poly.pdbx_strand_id
1 'polypeptide(L)'
;MSDDNNEDNDLQTELPIDADDGEEGEGDNDDADGDVGVEGETPEISRKIRRRRRRTRPRSKTIAMKRLTREELRVGALMYPPVDIPRPTTRAECKEEMRPCPWVACKHHLYLDINPETGSIKINFPDLEPWELKNTCALDVAERGGITLEEVGEIMNLTRERIRQVEVRGLLKLKMGSPSPDELGAELLAAKAANQN
;
A
#
# COMPACT_ATOMS: atom_id res chain seq x y z
N MET A 1 10.25 53.86 19.28
CA MET A 1 9.37 53.26 20.30
C MET A 1 7.96 53.46 19.76
N SER A 2 7.65 52.94 18.57
CA SER A 2 7.50 51.51 18.26
C SER A 2 6.39 50.95 19.12
N ASP A 3 5.22 50.73 18.51
CA ASP A 3 4.57 49.41 18.45
C ASP A 3 3.23 49.58 17.72
N ASP A 4 3.28 49.35 16.41
CA ASP A 4 2.13 49.12 15.54
C ASP A 4 1.55 47.73 15.86
N ASN A 5 0.44 47.67 16.61
CA ASN A 5 -0.33 46.44 16.75
C ASN A 5 -1.44 46.43 15.68
N ASN A 6 -1.09 45.82 14.56
CA ASN A 6 -1.98 45.46 13.47
C ASN A 6 -2.79 44.21 13.89
N GLU A 7 -4.03 44.41 14.38
CA GLU A 7 -4.99 43.33 14.61
C GLU A 7 -5.70 42.99 13.29
N ASP A 8 -4.96 42.36 12.37
CA ASP A 8 -5.58 41.61 11.27
C ASP A 8 -6.05 40.26 11.84
N ASN A 9 -7.34 40.23 12.13
CA ASN A 9 -8.11 39.06 12.55
C ASN A 9 -8.11 38.03 11.41
N ASP A 10 -7.10 37.16 11.40
CA ASP A 10 -6.98 36.00 10.53
C ASP A 10 -8.24 35.14 10.69
N LEU A 11 -9.09 35.23 9.67
CA LEU A 11 -10.21 34.34 9.43
C LEU A 11 -9.64 32.95 9.09
N GLN A 12 -9.17 32.23 10.12
CA GLN A 12 -8.82 30.82 10.05
C GLN A 12 -10.09 30.05 9.69
N THR A 13 -10.24 29.86 8.38
CA THR A 13 -11.15 28.88 7.81
C THR A 13 -10.52 27.53 8.08
N GLU A 14 -10.70 27.06 9.31
CA GLU A 14 -10.51 25.66 9.71
C GLU A 14 -11.46 24.81 8.85
N LEU A 15 -10.99 24.43 7.65
CA LEU A 15 -11.65 23.39 6.88
C LEU A 15 -11.35 22.08 7.60
N PRO A 16 -12.37 21.35 8.09
CA PRO A 16 -12.17 20.04 8.68
C PRO A 16 -11.59 19.13 7.61
N ILE A 17 -10.38 18.62 7.82
CA ILE A 17 -9.84 17.49 7.05
C ILE A 17 -10.54 16.25 7.60
N ASP A 18 -11.82 16.09 7.25
CA ASP A 18 -12.57 14.89 7.56
C ASP A 18 -12.24 13.79 6.54
N ALA A 19 -12.12 12.58 7.10
CA ALA A 19 -12.24 11.27 6.47
C ALA A 19 -11.09 10.78 5.58
N ASP A 20 -10.01 10.28 6.21
CA ASP A 20 -9.34 9.09 5.66
C ASP A 20 -10.10 7.86 6.17
N ASP A 21 -11.22 7.57 5.50
CA ASP A 21 -11.87 6.26 5.54
C ASP A 21 -10.88 5.27 4.94
N GLY A 22 -10.03 4.71 5.80
CA GLY A 22 -9.18 3.58 5.46
C GLY A 22 -10.07 2.50 4.87
N GLU A 23 -10.00 2.38 3.53
CA GLU A 23 -10.79 1.47 2.71
C GLU A 23 -11.03 0.18 3.48
N GLU A 24 -12.25 0.07 4.00
CA GLU A 24 -12.84 -1.21 4.32
C GLU A 24 -12.58 -2.05 3.08
N GLY A 25 -11.91 -3.18 3.27
CA GLY A 25 -11.96 -4.21 2.27
C GLY A 25 -13.43 -4.54 2.10
N GLU A 26 -14.05 -3.94 1.08
CA GLU A 26 -15.24 -4.47 0.45
C GLU A 26 -14.84 -5.88 0.01
N GLY A 27 -15.02 -6.83 0.92
CA GLY A 27 -15.43 -8.15 0.51
C GLY A 27 -16.70 -7.89 -0.28
N ASP A 28 -16.62 -8.05 -1.61
CA ASP A 28 -17.78 -8.20 -2.50
C ASP A 28 -18.83 -9.02 -1.74
N ASN A 29 -19.79 -8.35 -1.14
CA ASN A 29 -21.06 -8.92 -0.75
C ASN A 29 -21.91 -8.93 -2.03
N ASP A 30 -21.48 -9.73 -3.00
CA ASP A 30 -22.35 -10.11 -4.12
C ASP A 30 -23.21 -11.28 -3.61
N ASP A 31 -24.26 -10.87 -2.91
CA ASP A 31 -25.62 -11.41 -2.91
C ASP A 31 -25.87 -12.92 -2.82
N ALA A 32 -26.62 -13.22 -1.76
CA ALA A 32 -27.43 -14.42 -1.62
C ALA A 32 -28.49 -14.50 -2.73
N ASP A 33 -28.18 -15.18 -3.82
CA ASP A 33 -29.21 -15.62 -4.77
C ASP A 33 -29.67 -17.04 -4.40
N GLY A 34 -30.88 -17.09 -3.83
CA GLY A 34 -31.61 -18.32 -3.58
C GLY A 34 -31.79 -19.12 -4.87
N ASP A 35 -31.33 -20.37 -4.81
CA ASP A 35 -31.51 -21.38 -5.85
C ASP A 35 -33.01 -21.73 -5.97
N VAL A 36 -33.72 -21.01 -6.84
CA VAL A 36 -35.00 -21.48 -7.36
C VAL A 36 -34.71 -22.10 -8.71
N GLY A 37 -34.57 -23.42 -8.70
CA GLY A 37 -34.33 -24.24 -9.89
C GLY A 37 -35.41 -23.99 -10.95
N VAL A 38 -34.98 -23.46 -12.10
CA VAL A 38 -35.74 -23.50 -13.34
C VAL A 38 -34.90 -24.24 -14.35
N GLU A 39 -35.29 -25.49 -14.62
CA GLU A 39 -34.72 -26.37 -15.63
C GLU A 39 -34.92 -25.76 -17.02
N GLY A 40 -33.85 -25.21 -17.57
CA GLY A 40 -33.80 -24.77 -18.96
C GLY A 40 -32.34 -24.69 -19.41
N GLU A 41 -31.94 -25.54 -20.35
CA GLU A 41 -30.62 -25.52 -20.98
C GLU A 41 -30.34 -24.13 -21.54
N THR A 42 -29.43 -23.41 -20.87
CA THR A 42 -28.94 -22.13 -21.38
C THR A 42 -27.83 -22.41 -22.40
N PRO A 43 -27.88 -21.80 -23.61
CA PRO A 43 -26.90 -22.07 -24.65
C PRO A 43 -25.48 -21.62 -24.24
N GLU A 44 -24.47 -22.41 -24.61
CA GLU A 44 -23.05 -22.25 -24.22
C GLU A 44 -22.43 -20.87 -24.53
N ILE A 45 -23.05 -20.10 -25.43
CA ILE A 45 -22.57 -18.78 -25.89
C ILE A 45 -23.23 -17.62 -25.11
N SER A 46 -24.08 -17.92 -24.12
CA SER A 46 -24.72 -16.90 -23.29
C SER A 46 -23.67 -16.13 -22.47
N ARG A 47 -23.68 -14.80 -22.60
CA ARG A 47 -22.82 -13.87 -21.83
C ARG A 47 -22.99 -14.02 -20.31
N LYS A 48 -24.04 -14.73 -19.86
CA LYS A 48 -24.30 -15.11 -18.46
C LYS A 48 -23.43 -16.26 -17.95
N ILE A 49 -22.66 -16.94 -18.81
CA ILE A 49 -21.75 -18.04 -18.43
C ILE A 49 -20.29 -17.61 -18.63
N ARG A 50 -19.92 -16.38 -18.29
CA ARG A 50 -18.53 -16.18 -17.82
C ARG A 50 -18.50 -16.74 -16.41
N ARG A 51 -18.32 -18.06 -16.28
CA ARG A 51 -17.89 -18.67 -15.01
C ARG A 51 -16.69 -17.83 -14.56
N ARG A 52 -16.87 -16.97 -13.54
CA ARG A 52 -15.77 -16.18 -12.98
C ARG A 52 -14.66 -17.20 -12.73
N ARG A 53 -13.56 -17.13 -13.48
CA ARG A 53 -12.44 -18.08 -13.31
C ARG A 53 -12.09 -17.99 -11.84
N ARG A 54 -12.35 -19.07 -11.10
CA ARG A 54 -12.08 -19.12 -9.66
C ARG A 54 -10.62 -18.73 -9.50
N ARG A 55 -10.36 -17.70 -8.70
CA ARG A 55 -9.01 -17.18 -8.50
C ARG A 55 -8.14 -18.37 -8.10
N THR A 56 -7.05 -18.59 -8.83
CA THR A 56 -6.19 -19.76 -8.63
C THR A 56 -5.40 -19.69 -7.32
N ARG A 57 -5.27 -18.48 -6.76
CA ARG A 57 -4.50 -18.18 -5.55
C ARG A 57 -5.40 -17.60 -4.46
N PRO A 58 -5.12 -17.90 -3.18
CA PRO A 58 -5.87 -17.34 -2.08
C PRO A 58 -5.70 -15.81 -2.01
N ARG A 59 -6.68 -15.15 -1.40
CA ARG A 59 -6.65 -13.70 -1.18
C ARG A 59 -5.67 -13.38 -0.05
N SER A 60 -5.17 -12.15 -0.04
CA SER A 60 -4.39 -11.62 1.08
C SER A 60 -5.17 -11.71 2.39
N LYS A 61 -4.48 -11.93 3.50
CA LYS A 61 -5.07 -12.05 4.84
C LYS A 61 -4.65 -10.87 5.71
N THR A 62 -5.60 -10.16 6.31
CA THR A 62 -5.32 -9.05 7.21
C THR A 62 -5.53 -9.48 8.66
N ILE A 63 -4.50 -9.25 9.49
CA ILE A 63 -4.52 -9.43 10.95
C ILE A 63 -4.73 -8.04 11.56
N ALA A 64 -5.88 -7.85 12.21
CA ALA A 64 -6.20 -6.60 12.88
C ALA A 64 -5.72 -6.66 14.34
N MET A 65 -4.75 -5.84 14.72
CA MET A 65 -4.18 -5.82 16.07
C MET A 65 -5.25 -5.57 17.15
N LYS A 66 -6.21 -4.68 16.89
CA LYS A 66 -7.30 -4.36 17.82
C LYS A 66 -8.28 -5.52 18.07
N ARG A 67 -8.27 -6.58 17.25
CA ARG A 67 -9.12 -7.76 17.42
C ARG A 67 -8.47 -8.85 18.27
N LEU A 68 -7.16 -8.77 18.52
CA LEU A 68 -6.47 -9.71 19.38
C LEU A 68 -6.76 -9.39 20.85
N THR A 69 -7.05 -10.42 21.63
CA THR A 69 -7.20 -10.30 23.07
C THR A 69 -5.85 -9.99 23.72
N ARG A 70 -5.90 -9.38 24.90
CA ARG A 70 -4.68 -9.11 25.69
C ARG A 70 -3.90 -10.39 26.01
N GLU A 71 -4.60 -11.51 26.18
CA GLU A 71 -3.97 -12.80 26.45
C GLU A 71 -3.29 -13.38 25.21
N GLU A 72 -3.93 -13.31 24.03
CA GLU A 72 -3.30 -13.72 22.77
C GLU A 72 -2.04 -12.91 22.45
N LEU A 73 -2.07 -11.59 22.70
CA LEU A 73 -0.89 -10.74 22.56
C LEU A 73 0.22 -11.13 23.55
N ARG A 74 -0.12 -11.43 24.81
CA ARG A 74 0.83 -11.85 25.84
C ARG A 74 1.47 -13.19 25.49
N VAL A 75 0.67 -14.16 25.07
CA VAL A 75 1.14 -15.48 24.62
C VAL A 75 2.03 -15.33 23.40
N GLY A 76 1.62 -14.51 22.42
CA GLY A 76 2.43 -14.23 21.23
C GLY A 76 3.80 -13.65 21.58
N ALA A 77 3.85 -12.66 22.47
CA ALA A 77 5.10 -12.04 22.93
C ALA A 77 5.99 -13.00 23.73
N LEU A 78 5.39 -13.93 24.47
CA LEU A 78 6.13 -14.95 25.22
C LEU A 78 6.71 -16.03 24.29
N MET A 79 5.96 -16.44 23.27
CA MET A 79 6.38 -17.43 22.28
C MET A 79 7.43 -16.87 21.32
N TYR A 80 7.28 -15.61 20.93
CA TYR A 80 8.17 -14.91 20.00
C TYR A 80 8.64 -13.60 20.62
N PRO A 81 9.62 -13.66 21.54
CA PRO A 81 10.16 -12.46 22.15
C PRO A 81 10.79 -11.55 21.09
N PRO A 82 10.69 -10.22 21.23
CA PRO A 82 11.34 -9.31 20.32
C PRO A 82 12.84 -9.54 20.37
N VAL A 83 13.42 -9.86 19.21
CA VAL A 83 14.85 -10.09 19.07
C VAL A 83 15.48 -8.81 18.55
N ASP A 84 16.47 -8.29 19.28
CA ASP A 84 17.24 -7.11 18.88
C ASP A 84 18.43 -7.54 18.01
N ILE A 85 18.11 -7.99 16.80
CA ILE A 85 19.13 -8.34 15.80
C ILE A 85 19.44 -7.07 15.01
N PRO A 86 20.72 -6.67 14.88
CA PRO A 86 21.09 -5.50 14.11
C PRO A 86 20.62 -5.68 12.66
N ARG A 87 19.80 -4.74 12.22
CA ARG A 87 19.23 -4.72 10.88
C ARG A 87 19.91 -3.65 10.04
N PRO A 88 20.13 -3.87 8.73
CA PRO A 88 20.57 -2.82 7.83
C PRO A 88 19.59 -1.64 7.84
N THR A 89 20.13 -0.45 7.99
CA THR A 89 19.35 0.80 8.09
C THR A 89 19.29 1.51 6.74
N THR A 90 20.33 1.33 5.92
CA THR A 90 20.45 1.97 4.61
C THR A 90 20.25 1.00 3.46
N ARG A 91 19.88 1.54 2.29
CA ARG A 91 19.75 0.75 1.06
C ARG A 91 21.08 0.14 0.63
N ALA A 92 22.19 0.85 0.85
CA ALA A 92 23.53 0.37 0.52
C ALA A 92 23.85 -0.91 1.30
N GLU A 93 23.58 -0.93 2.60
CA GLU A 93 23.79 -2.11 3.46
C GLU A 93 22.90 -3.29 3.04
N CYS A 94 21.61 -3.05 2.77
CA CYS A 94 20.68 -4.15 2.49
C CYS A 94 20.72 -4.67 1.05
N LYS A 95 21.47 -4.02 0.14
CA LYS A 95 21.53 -4.41 -1.27
C LYS A 95 22.37 -5.66 -1.50
N GLU A 96 23.46 -5.79 -0.77
CA GLU A 96 24.44 -6.87 -0.89
C GLU A 96 24.14 -8.07 0.04
N GLU A 97 23.09 -7.93 0.86
CA GLU A 97 22.57 -8.95 1.76
C GLU A 97 21.89 -10.13 1.03
N MET A 98 21.57 -11.18 1.80
CA MET A 98 20.97 -12.40 1.27
C MET A 98 19.60 -12.16 0.61
N ARG A 99 19.37 -12.85 -0.52
CA ARG A 99 18.07 -12.93 -1.21
C ARG A 99 17.61 -14.38 -1.27
N PRO A 100 16.33 -14.70 -1.01
CA PRO A 100 15.21 -13.86 -0.57
C PRO A 100 15.49 -13.07 0.73
N CYS A 101 14.96 -11.85 0.85
CA CYS A 101 15.28 -10.94 1.95
C CYS A 101 14.77 -11.51 3.29
N PRO A 102 15.63 -11.72 4.31
CA PRO A 102 15.20 -12.24 5.62
C PRO A 102 14.43 -11.20 6.44
N TRP A 103 14.58 -9.93 6.08
CA TRP A 103 14.10 -8.77 6.81
C TRP A 103 12.61 -8.50 6.52
N VAL A 104 11.70 -9.38 6.96
CA VAL A 104 10.25 -9.29 6.66
C VAL A 104 9.55 -8.07 7.27
N ALA A 105 10.06 -7.51 8.37
CA ALA A 105 9.51 -6.32 9.02
C ALA A 105 9.87 -5.00 8.31
N CYS A 106 10.39 -5.05 7.08
CA CYS A 106 10.93 -3.86 6.41
C CYS A 106 9.76 -3.20 5.69
N LYS A 107 9.71 -1.86 5.69
CA LYS A 107 8.66 -1.11 4.98
C LYS A 107 8.57 -1.40 3.48
N HIS A 108 9.65 -1.91 2.88
CA HIS A 108 9.71 -2.26 1.45
C HIS A 108 9.56 -3.76 1.18
N HIS A 109 9.30 -4.57 2.21
CA HIS A 109 9.19 -6.01 2.04
C HIS A 109 7.83 -6.38 1.46
N LEU A 110 7.82 -7.22 0.41
CA LEU A 110 6.59 -7.52 -0.35
C LEU A 110 5.67 -8.55 0.32
N TYR A 111 6.12 -9.19 1.41
CA TYR A 111 5.34 -10.18 2.14
C TYR A 111 4.27 -9.56 3.06
N LEU A 112 4.61 -8.45 3.74
CA LEU A 112 3.78 -7.81 4.76
C LEU A 112 3.58 -6.33 4.44
N ASP A 113 2.32 -5.90 4.41
CA ASP A 113 1.96 -4.48 4.41
C ASP A 113 1.44 -4.11 5.81
N ILE A 114 2.03 -3.09 6.42
CA ILE A 114 1.65 -2.62 7.77
C ILE A 114 0.97 -1.26 7.62
N ASN A 115 -0.24 -1.12 8.16
CA ASN A 115 -0.88 0.18 8.28
C ASN A 115 -0.33 0.92 9.50
N PRO A 116 0.31 2.10 9.34
CA PRO A 116 0.96 2.82 10.44
C PRO A 116 -0.04 3.39 11.47
N GLU A 117 -1.27 3.66 11.07
CA GLU A 117 -2.29 4.27 11.94
C GLU A 117 -3.06 3.21 12.73
N THR A 118 -3.53 2.17 12.03
CA THR A 118 -4.36 1.12 12.64
C THR A 118 -3.53 -0.02 13.22
N GLY A 119 -2.26 -0.15 12.82
CA GLY A 119 -1.40 -1.28 13.17
C GLY A 119 -1.83 -2.60 12.54
N SER A 120 -2.77 -2.59 11.58
CA SER A 120 -3.18 -3.81 10.88
C SER A 120 -2.06 -4.33 9.98
N ILE A 121 -1.89 -5.65 9.96
CA ILE A 121 -0.84 -6.33 9.18
C ILE A 121 -1.53 -7.16 8.09
N LYS A 122 -1.29 -6.81 6.83
CA LYS A 122 -1.77 -7.54 5.66
C LYS A 122 -0.68 -8.43 5.11
N ILE A 123 -0.96 -9.74 5.06
CA ILE A 123 -0.11 -10.76 4.44
C ILE A 123 -0.55 -10.90 2.98
N ASN A 124 0.33 -10.59 2.04
CA ASN A 124 0.00 -10.56 0.61
C ASN A 124 -0.27 -11.96 0.05
N PHE A 125 0.58 -12.93 0.41
CA PHE A 125 0.46 -14.34 0.00
C PHE A 125 0.41 -15.22 1.25
N PRO A 126 -0.77 -15.57 1.76
CA PRO A 126 -0.87 -16.42 2.96
C PRO A 126 -0.51 -17.89 2.70
N ASP A 127 -0.39 -18.26 1.43
CA ASP A 127 -0.01 -19.59 0.95
C ASP A 127 1.50 -19.75 0.74
N LEU A 128 2.26 -18.67 0.78
CA LEU A 128 3.70 -18.69 0.52
C LEU A 128 4.47 -18.16 1.72
N GLU A 129 5.60 -18.79 1.99
CA GLU A 129 6.56 -18.28 2.96
C GLU A 129 7.50 -17.25 2.31
N PRO A 130 8.17 -16.38 3.10
CA PRO A 130 9.03 -15.32 2.56
C PRO A 130 10.11 -15.80 1.60
N TRP A 131 10.65 -17.00 1.81
CA TRP A 131 11.67 -17.62 0.95
C TRP A 131 11.12 -18.23 -0.35
N GLU A 132 9.81 -18.40 -0.46
CA GLU A 132 9.16 -18.92 -1.68
C GLU A 132 8.73 -17.79 -2.63
N LEU A 133 8.81 -16.54 -2.17
CA LEU A 133 8.47 -15.37 -2.98
C LEU A 133 9.51 -15.13 -4.08
N LYS A 134 9.04 -14.95 -5.31
CA LYS A 134 9.87 -14.58 -6.46
C LYS A 134 10.60 -13.24 -6.26
N ASN A 135 9.91 -12.28 -5.63
CA ASN A 135 10.45 -10.97 -5.29
C ASN A 135 10.10 -10.66 -3.85
N THR A 136 11.09 -10.31 -3.03
CA THR A 136 10.89 -9.97 -1.61
C THR A 136 10.98 -8.47 -1.33
N CYS A 137 11.55 -7.67 -2.23
CA CYS A 137 11.85 -6.26 -2.03
C CYS A 137 11.27 -5.39 -3.13
N ALA A 138 10.46 -4.39 -2.76
CA ALA A 138 9.90 -3.43 -3.69
C ALA A 138 10.97 -2.56 -4.36
N LEU A 139 12.06 -2.23 -3.64
CA LEU A 139 13.16 -1.43 -4.21
C LEU A 139 13.93 -2.20 -5.28
N ASP A 140 14.12 -3.52 -5.11
CA ASP A 140 14.80 -4.34 -6.13
C ASP A 140 13.94 -4.46 -7.40
N VAL A 141 12.61 -4.52 -7.23
CA VAL A 141 11.67 -4.49 -8.36
C VAL A 141 11.70 -3.14 -9.06
N ALA A 142 11.72 -2.04 -8.30
CA ALA A 142 11.78 -0.68 -8.85
C ALA A 142 13.09 -0.40 -9.60
N GLU A 143 14.24 -0.87 -9.09
CA GLU A 143 15.55 -0.69 -9.73
C GLU A 143 15.65 -1.34 -11.11
N ARG A 144 14.87 -2.39 -11.38
CA ARG A 144 14.84 -3.03 -12.72
C ARG A 144 14.21 -2.13 -13.78
N GLY A 145 13.34 -1.21 -13.36
CA GLY A 145 12.58 -0.34 -14.26
C GLY A 145 11.56 -1.10 -15.13
N GLY A 146 10.61 -0.36 -15.70
CA GLY A 146 9.74 -0.85 -16.77
C GLY A 146 8.82 -2.02 -16.40
N ILE A 147 8.12 -1.93 -15.26
CA ILE A 147 7.16 -2.95 -14.83
C ILE A 147 5.72 -2.60 -15.26
N THR A 148 4.97 -3.61 -15.71
CA THR A 148 3.57 -3.46 -16.11
C THR A 148 2.61 -3.52 -14.90
N LEU A 149 1.39 -3.00 -15.05
CA LEU A 149 0.38 -3.03 -13.99
C LEU A 149 -0.02 -4.48 -13.61
N GLU A 150 0.00 -5.37 -14.60
CA GLU A 150 -0.23 -6.80 -14.44
C GLU A 150 0.86 -7.44 -13.57
N GLU A 151 2.13 -7.19 -13.88
CA GLU A 151 3.26 -7.73 -13.12
C GLU A 151 3.28 -7.20 -11.67
N VAL A 152 2.99 -5.91 -11.47
CA VAL A 152 2.84 -5.36 -10.11
C VAL A 152 1.69 -6.04 -9.36
N GLY A 153 0.57 -6.28 -10.04
CA GLY A 153 -0.57 -7.01 -9.48
C GLY A 153 -0.19 -8.43 -9.05
N GLU A 154 0.58 -9.15 -9.89
CA GLU A 154 1.09 -10.48 -9.55
C GLU A 154 2.05 -10.46 -8.36
N ILE A 155 2.88 -9.43 -8.23
CA ILE A 155 3.86 -9.27 -7.15
C ILE A 155 3.19 -8.92 -5.81
N MET A 156 2.08 -8.16 -5.82
CA MET A 156 1.40 -7.71 -4.58
C MET A 156 0.10 -8.45 -4.28
N ASN A 157 -0.24 -9.48 -5.06
CA ASN A 157 -1.52 -10.21 -5.02
C ASN A 157 -2.75 -9.27 -5.19
N LEU A 158 -2.62 -8.26 -6.04
CA LEU A 158 -3.66 -7.30 -6.35
C LEU A 158 -4.17 -7.49 -7.78
N THR A 159 -5.40 -7.07 -8.05
CA THR A 159 -5.90 -7.06 -9.43
C THR A 159 -5.23 -5.92 -10.20
N ARG A 160 -5.07 -6.11 -11.51
CA ARG A 160 -4.59 -5.06 -12.41
C ARG A 160 -5.35 -3.74 -12.24
N GLU A 161 -6.68 -3.83 -12.14
CA GLU A 161 -7.52 -2.64 -11.97
C GLU A 161 -7.25 -1.93 -10.64
N ARG A 162 -7.00 -2.69 -9.57
CA ARG A 162 -6.64 -2.10 -8.28
C ARG A 162 -5.30 -1.37 -8.34
N ILE A 163 -4.29 -1.92 -9.01
CA ILE A 163 -3.01 -1.23 -9.23
C ILE A 163 -3.22 0.06 -10.03
N ARG A 164 -4.04 0.02 -11.10
CA ARG A 164 -4.38 1.20 -11.89
C ARG A 164 -5.01 2.30 -11.03
N GLN A 165 -5.93 1.94 -10.13
CA GLN A 165 -6.54 2.92 -9.20
C GLN A 165 -5.52 3.55 -8.27
N VAL A 166 -4.62 2.73 -7.69
CA VAL A 166 -3.55 3.21 -6.82
C VAL A 166 -2.60 4.14 -7.57
N GLU A 167 -2.23 3.80 -8.81
CA GLU A 167 -1.40 4.63 -9.68
C GLU A 167 -2.07 5.99 -9.94
N VAL A 168 -3.33 6.00 -10.38
CA VAL A 168 -4.07 7.24 -10.66
C VAL A 168 -4.17 8.11 -9.40
N ARG A 169 -4.52 7.51 -8.25
CA ARG A 169 -4.58 8.21 -6.97
C ARG A 169 -3.21 8.78 -6.56
N GLY A 170 -2.15 7.99 -6.74
CA GLY A 170 -0.77 8.39 -6.46
C GLY A 170 -0.32 9.56 -7.34
N LEU A 171 -0.57 9.50 -8.64
CA LEU A 171 -0.26 10.58 -9.58
C LEU A 171 -1.02 11.87 -9.25
N LEU A 172 -2.28 11.77 -8.82
CA LEU A 172 -3.05 12.94 -8.37
C LEU A 172 -2.45 13.56 -7.11
N LYS A 173 -2.11 12.76 -6.10
CA LYS A 173 -1.45 13.24 -4.88
C LYS A 173 -0.12 13.94 -5.18
N LEU A 174 0.68 13.37 -6.09
CA LEU A 174 1.93 14.00 -6.53
C LEU A 174 1.66 15.34 -7.21
N LYS A 175 0.69 15.43 -8.14
CA LYS A 175 0.35 16.70 -8.80
C LYS A 175 -0.14 17.79 -7.84
N MET A 176 -0.82 17.42 -6.76
CA MET A 176 -1.33 18.37 -5.77
C MET A 176 -0.27 18.77 -4.73
N GLY A 177 0.66 17.87 -4.40
CA GLY A 177 1.70 18.09 -3.39
C GLY A 177 3.05 18.53 -3.94
N SER A 178 3.30 18.41 -5.25
CA SER A 178 4.49 18.97 -5.90
C SER A 178 4.23 20.44 -6.25
N PRO A 179 5.16 21.36 -5.95
CA PRO A 179 5.09 22.71 -6.50
C PRO A 179 5.01 22.63 -8.03
N SER A 180 4.35 23.59 -8.66
CA SER A 180 4.23 23.58 -10.12
C SER A 180 5.62 23.56 -10.76
N PRO A 181 5.79 22.96 -11.95
CA PRO A 181 7.07 22.99 -12.66
C PRO A 181 7.64 24.42 -12.81
N ASP A 182 6.75 25.41 -12.87
CA ASP A 182 7.10 26.83 -12.98
C ASP A 182 7.66 27.39 -11.65
N GLU A 183 7.13 26.97 -10.51
CA GLU A 183 7.63 27.33 -9.17
C GLU A 183 9.00 26.70 -8.90
N LEU A 184 9.15 25.40 -9.20
CA LEU A 184 10.44 24.70 -9.09
C LEU A 184 11.49 25.32 -10.04
N GLY A 185 11.07 25.69 -11.25
CA GLY A 185 11.92 26.38 -12.22
C GLY A 185 12.37 27.75 -11.72
N ALA A 186 11.46 28.53 -11.15
CA ALA A 186 11.74 29.85 -10.59
C ALA A 186 12.69 29.77 -9.39
N GLU A 187 12.48 28.82 -8.48
CA GLU A 187 13.36 28.59 -7.32
C GLU A 187 14.76 28.15 -7.74
N LEU A 188 14.88 27.23 -8.71
CA LEU A 188 16.18 26.79 -9.23
C LEU A 188 16.94 27.91 -9.96
N LEU A 189 16.23 28.79 -10.66
CA LEU A 189 16.82 29.96 -11.31
C LEU A 189 17.25 31.02 -10.29
N ALA A 190 16.45 31.27 -9.25
CA ALA A 190 16.79 32.18 -8.15
C ALA A 190 18.00 31.67 -7.34
N ALA A 191 18.05 30.37 -7.03
CA ALA A 191 19.17 29.74 -6.35
C ALA A 191 20.47 29.75 -7.19
N LYS A 192 20.35 29.66 -8.53
CA LYS A 192 21.49 29.82 -9.44
C LYS A 192 21.99 31.26 -9.53
N ALA A 193 21.10 32.25 -9.43
CA ALA A 193 21.47 33.66 -9.44
C ALA A 193 22.16 34.08 -8.13
N ALA A 194 21.75 33.50 -6.99
CA ALA A 194 22.36 33.78 -5.69
C ALA A 194 23.80 33.22 -5.54
N ASN A 195 24.15 32.14 -6.23
CA ASN A 195 25.49 31.53 -6.20
C ASN A 195 26.49 32.13 -7.22
N GLN A 196 26.11 33.19 -7.94
CA GLN A 196 26.94 33.88 -8.94
C GLN A 196 27.44 35.27 -8.49
N ASN A 197 27.11 35.69 -7.26
CA ASN A 197 27.70 36.83 -6.56
C ASN A 197 28.62 36.35 -5.44
#